data_AF-A0A963QVX8-F1
#
_entry.id   AF-A0A963QVX8-F1
#
_cell.length_a   1.000
_cell.length_b   1.000
_cell.length_c   1.000
_cell.angle_alpha   90.00
_cell.angle_beta   90.00
_cell.angle_gamma   90.00
#
_symmetry.space_group_name_H-M   'P 1'
#
loop_
_entity.id
_entity.type
_entity.pdbx_description
1 polymer ?
#
loop_
_entity_poly.entity_id
_entity_poly.type
_entity_poly.pdbx_seq_one_letter_code
_entity_poly.pdbx_strand_id
1 'polypeptide(L)'
;MQQKSPLWVGILGWIVALTIFFPIFWMFLTSFKTEVEAIATPSLVFDPTLENYAVIQQRADYFKFAMNSVVISVGATLLALIIAVPATYAMAFFPTHRTRGTLLWMLSTKMLPPVGVLVPIYLLFRDLGLIDTHIGLIVIYALMNLPIIVWML
;
A
#
# COMPACT_ATOMS: atom_id res chain seq x y z
N MET A 1 34.84 -13.01 8.07
CA MET A 1 34.59 -14.47 7.99
C MET A 1 33.21 -14.67 7.38
N GLN A 2 33.12 -15.00 6.08
CA GLN A 2 31.85 -15.25 5.39
C GLN A 2 31.43 -16.69 5.66
N GLN A 3 30.47 -16.88 6.56
CA GLN A 3 29.86 -18.18 6.81
C GLN A 3 29.02 -18.53 5.57
N LYS A 4 29.52 -19.42 4.71
CA LYS A 4 28.77 -19.88 3.53
C LYS A 4 27.48 -20.53 4.03
N SER A 5 26.35 -19.88 3.75
CA SER A 5 25.04 -20.46 4.04
C SER A 5 24.95 -21.82 3.36
N PRO A 6 24.50 -22.87 4.06
CA PRO A 6 24.41 -24.18 3.45
C PRO A 6 23.36 -24.16 2.33
N LEU A 7 23.61 -24.88 1.23
CA LEU A 7 22.78 -24.86 0.00
C LEU A 7 21.29 -25.09 0.26
N TRP A 8 20.94 -25.89 1.28
CA TRP A 8 19.55 -26.16 1.65
C TRP A 8 18.78 -24.91 2.12
N VAL A 9 19.46 -23.92 2.72
CA VAL A 9 18.84 -22.64 3.11
C VAL A 9 18.42 -21.86 1.86
N GLY A 10 19.27 -21.87 0.82
CA GLY A 10 18.95 -21.24 -0.46
C GLY A 10 17.76 -21.92 -1.14
N ILE A 11 17.73 -23.25 -1.18
CA ILE A 11 16.62 -24.03 -1.75
C ILE A 11 15.32 -23.75 -0.99
N LEU A 12 15.36 -23.77 0.34
CA LEU A 12 14.21 -23.46 1.19
C LEU A 12 13.70 -22.04 0.93
N GLY A 13 14.60 -21.06 0.84
CA GLY A 13 14.25 -19.68 0.52
C GLY A 13 13.53 -19.55 -0.83
N TRP A 14 14.01 -20.25 -1.86
CA TRP A 14 13.36 -20.27 -3.17
C TRP A 14 11.98 -20.92 -3.15
N ILE A 15 11.82 -22.04 -2.42
CA ILE A 15 10.52 -22.70 -2.27
C ILE A 15 9.52 -21.77 -1.61
N VAL A 16 9.91 -21.09 -0.52
CA VAL A 16 9.07 -20.12 0.18
C VAL A 16 8.71 -18.96 -0.74
N ALA A 17 9.69 -18.39 -1.43
CA ALA A 17 9.45 -17.29 -2.37
C ALA A 17 8.47 -17.70 -3.47
N LEU A 18 8.70 -18.82 -4.17
CA LEU A 18 7.81 -19.29 -5.23
C LEU A 18 6.39 -19.56 -4.72
N THR A 19 6.24 -20.10 -3.52
CA THR A 19 4.92 -20.34 -2.91
C THR A 19 4.18 -19.03 -2.65
N ILE A 20 4.86 -18.01 -2.14
CA ILE A 20 4.27 -16.70 -1.87
C ILE A 20 3.92 -15.95 -3.16
N PHE A 21 4.74 -16.09 -4.21
CA PHE A 21 4.51 -15.42 -5.49
C PHE A 21 3.56 -16.19 -6.42
N PHE A 22 3.31 -17.47 -6.18
CA PHE A 22 2.45 -18.30 -7.01
C PHE A 22 1.03 -17.72 -7.22
N PRO A 23 0.32 -17.20 -6.20
CA PRO A 23 -0.99 -16.56 -6.42
C PRO A 23 -0.94 -15.35 -7.34
N ILE A 24 0.14 -14.55 -7.27
CA ILE A 24 0.34 -13.37 -8.14
C ILE A 24 0.56 -13.83 -9.59
N PHE A 25 1.40 -14.86 -9.76
CA PHE A 25 1.62 -15.49 -11.06
C PHE A 25 0.31 -16.04 -11.65
N TRP A 26 -0.49 -16.72 -10.83
CA TRP A 26 -1.78 -17.26 -11.24
C TRP A 26 -2.78 -16.16 -11.63
N MET A 27 -2.85 -15.08 -10.83
CA MET A 27 -3.67 -13.91 -11.12
C MET A 27 -3.27 -13.26 -12.46
N PHE A 28 -1.97 -13.16 -12.73
CA PHE A 28 -1.45 -12.65 -14.00
C PHE A 28 -1.89 -13.51 -15.18
N LEU A 29 -1.70 -14.83 -15.13
CA LEU A 29 -2.16 -15.73 -16.20
C LEU A 29 -3.68 -15.64 -16.40
N THR A 30 -4.44 -15.61 -15.31
CA THR A 30 -5.91 -15.55 -15.35
C THR A 30 -6.41 -14.25 -15.98
N SER A 31 -5.65 -13.14 -15.88
CA SER A 31 -6.03 -11.88 -16.53
C SER A 31 -6.11 -11.96 -18.07
N PHE A 32 -5.42 -12.92 -18.68
CA PHE A 32 -5.41 -13.17 -20.13
C PHE A 32 -6.35 -14.30 -20.56
N LYS A 33 -7.08 -14.92 -19.63
CA LYS A 33 -8.07 -15.96 -19.93
C LYS A 33 -9.44 -15.35 -20.19
N THR A 34 -10.27 -16.03 -20.97
CA THR A 34 -11.69 -15.67 -21.07
C THR A 34 -12.41 -15.87 -19.73
N GLU A 35 -13.57 -15.22 -19.51
CA GLU A 35 -14.35 -15.38 -18.27
C GLU A 35 -14.69 -16.86 -18.00
N VAL A 36 -14.97 -17.63 -19.06
CA VAL A 36 -15.29 -19.07 -18.98
C VAL A 36 -14.07 -19.89 -18.55
N GLU A 37 -12.89 -19.61 -19.12
CA GLU A 37 -11.65 -20.31 -18.78
C GLU A 37 -11.11 -19.93 -17.40
N ALA A 38 -11.42 -18.72 -16.92
CA ALA A 38 -11.00 -18.24 -15.61
C ALA A 38 -11.70 -18.98 -14.45
N ILE A 39 -12.96 -19.41 -14.65
CA ILE A 39 -13.74 -20.17 -13.66
C ILE A 39 -13.68 -21.70 -13.87
N ALA A 40 -13.13 -22.15 -14.99
CA ALA A 40 -12.97 -23.57 -15.31
C ALA A 40 -11.84 -24.22 -14.49
N THR A 41 -11.62 -25.52 -14.73
CA THR A 41 -10.51 -26.25 -14.10
C THR A 41 -9.17 -25.57 -14.42
N PRO A 42 -8.32 -25.31 -13.40
CA PRO A 42 -7.00 -24.70 -13.59
C PRO A 42 -6.16 -25.35 -14.69
N SER A 43 -6.05 -24.69 -15.84
CA SER A 43 -5.16 -25.07 -16.94
C SER A 43 -4.08 -24.01 -17.15
N LEU A 44 -2.86 -24.44 -17.47
CA LEU A 44 -1.77 -23.57 -17.91
C LEU A 44 -1.79 -23.32 -19.44
N VAL A 45 -2.57 -24.13 -20.17
CA VAL A 45 -2.76 -24.00 -21.62
C VAL A 45 -4.10 -23.32 -21.86
N PHE A 46 -4.07 -22.16 -22.49
CA PHE A 46 -5.22 -21.33 -22.84
C PHE A 46 -4.84 -20.42 -24.02
N ASP A 47 -5.84 -19.88 -24.72
CA ASP A 47 -5.62 -18.89 -25.77
C ASP A 47 -5.61 -17.47 -25.16
N PRO A 48 -4.47 -16.77 -25.13
CA PRO A 48 -4.36 -15.49 -24.45
C PRO A 48 -5.17 -14.40 -25.18
N THR A 49 -6.00 -13.68 -24.42
CA THR A 49 -6.81 -12.56 -24.91
C THR A 49 -6.59 -11.28 -24.10
N LEU A 50 -6.82 -10.14 -24.73
CA LEU A 50 -6.82 -8.81 -24.08
C LEU A 50 -8.24 -8.23 -23.92
N GLU A 51 -9.27 -9.01 -24.26
CA GLU A 51 -10.67 -8.57 -24.22
C GLU A 51 -11.09 -8.05 -22.84
N ASN A 52 -10.69 -8.73 -21.77
CA ASN A 52 -10.95 -8.31 -20.38
C ASN A 52 -10.51 -6.86 -20.11
N TYR A 53 -9.34 -6.47 -20.60
CA TYR A 53 -8.80 -5.13 -20.41
C TYR A 53 -9.61 -4.07 -21.16
N ALA A 54 -10.02 -4.37 -22.40
CA ALA A 54 -10.86 -3.48 -23.19
C ALA A 54 -12.25 -3.33 -22.55
N VAL A 55 -12.85 -4.43 -22.10
CA VAL A 55 -14.17 -4.44 -21.44
C VAL A 55 -14.14 -3.63 -20.15
N ILE A 56 -13.12 -3.82 -19.30
CA ILE A 56 -12.96 -3.08 -18.04
C ILE A 56 -12.79 -1.58 -18.30
N GLN A 57 -11.99 -1.21 -19.31
CA GLN A 57 -11.80 0.20 -19.65
C GLN A 57 -13.08 0.83 -20.21
N GLN A 58 -13.83 0.14 -21.07
CA GLN A 58 -15.07 0.66 -21.65
C GLN A 58 -16.21 0.75 -20.63
N ARG A 59 -16.33 -0.23 -19.72
CA ARG A 59 -17.45 -0.30 -18.76
C ARG A 59 -17.21 0.54 -17.50
N ALA A 60 -15.98 0.58 -17.00
CA ALA A 60 -15.67 1.15 -15.70
C ALA A 60 -14.69 2.34 -15.76
N ASP A 61 -14.14 2.68 -16.93
CA ASP A 61 -13.09 3.70 -17.06
C ASP A 61 -11.97 3.49 -16.02
N TYR A 62 -11.45 2.27 -15.98
CA TYR A 62 -10.50 1.83 -14.96
C TYR A 62 -9.23 2.69 -14.93
N PHE A 63 -8.82 3.24 -16.06
CA PHE A 63 -7.72 4.19 -16.15
C PHE A 63 -7.92 5.42 -15.25
N LYS A 64 -9.15 5.94 -15.13
CA LYS A 64 -9.48 7.03 -14.21
C LYS A 64 -9.27 6.61 -12.74
N PHE A 65 -9.72 5.42 -12.35
CA PHE A 65 -9.52 4.91 -10.98
C PHE A 65 -8.05 4.63 -10.67
N ALA A 66 -7.31 4.11 -11.64
CA ALA A 66 -5.87 3.93 -11.53
C ALA A 66 -5.17 5.29 -11.34
N MET A 67 -5.54 6.30 -12.13
CA MET A 67 -4.99 7.64 -12.01
C MET A 67 -5.34 8.29 -10.66
N ASN A 68 -6.56 8.12 -10.16
CA ASN A 68 -6.94 8.57 -8.82
C ASN A 68 -6.01 7.97 -7.76
N SER A 69 -5.75 6.65 -7.83
CA SER A 69 -4.84 5.97 -6.91
C SER A 69 -3.40 6.49 -7.01
N VAL A 70 -2.91 6.80 -8.22
CA VAL A 70 -1.59 7.40 -8.43
C VAL A 70 -1.52 8.79 -7.81
N VAL A 71 -2.49 9.66 -8.11
CA VAL A 71 -2.55 11.03 -7.56
C VAL A 71 -2.62 11.01 -6.04
N ILE A 72 -3.46 10.14 -5.47
CA ILE A 72 -3.63 10.04 -4.02
C ILE A 72 -2.36 9.50 -3.36
N SER A 73 -1.75 8.44 -3.89
CA SER A 73 -0.55 7.83 -3.30
C SER A 73 0.69 8.73 -3.40
N VAL A 74 0.90 9.38 -4.55
CA VAL A 74 2.00 10.33 -4.73
C VAL A 74 1.77 11.58 -3.88
N GLY A 75 0.56 12.14 -3.91
CA GLY A 75 0.21 13.31 -3.10
C GLY A 75 0.37 13.05 -1.59
N ALA A 76 -0.10 11.90 -1.10
CA ALA A 76 0.05 11.50 0.30
C ALA A 76 1.52 11.32 0.69
N THR A 77 2.32 10.68 -0.18
CA THR A 77 3.76 10.49 0.05
C THR A 77 4.49 11.82 0.13
N LEU A 78 4.26 12.73 -0.83
CA LEU A 78 4.88 14.06 -0.84
C LEU A 78 4.50 14.87 0.39
N LEU A 79 3.20 14.92 0.72
CA LEU A 79 2.72 15.63 1.90
C LEU A 79 3.32 15.06 3.18
N ALA A 80 3.40 13.73 3.30
CA ALA A 80 4.00 13.09 4.46
C ALA A 80 5.50 13.40 4.56
N LEU A 81 6.25 13.40 3.45
CA LEU A 81 7.68 13.74 3.44
C LEU A 81 7.93 15.20 3.83
N ILE A 82 7.10 16.14 3.35
CA ILE A 82 7.20 17.56 3.71
C ILE A 82 7.13 17.75 5.24
N ILE A 83 6.33 16.95 5.94
CA ILE A 83 6.19 17.02 7.39
C ILE A 83 7.23 16.15 8.11
N ALA A 84 7.46 14.94 7.61
CA ALA A 84 8.30 13.95 8.29
C ALA A 84 9.79 14.32 8.22
N VAL A 85 10.28 14.79 7.08
CA VAL A 85 11.71 15.16 6.92
C VAL A 85 12.17 16.18 7.97
N PRO A 86 11.51 17.35 8.17
CA PRO A 86 11.93 18.30 9.20
C PRO A 86 11.71 17.75 10.61
N ALA A 87 10.64 16.98 10.86
CA ALA A 87 10.37 16.39 12.17
C ALA A 87 11.46 15.39 12.57
N THR A 88 11.79 14.46 11.68
CA THR A 88 12.87 13.49 11.86
C THR A 88 14.22 14.18 11.96
N TYR A 89 14.52 15.16 11.11
CA TYR A 89 15.77 15.90 11.17
C TYR A 89 16.00 16.53 12.56
N ALA A 90 14.97 17.21 13.09
CA ALA A 90 15.04 17.78 14.43
C ALA A 90 15.26 16.70 15.51
N MET A 91 14.59 15.56 15.40
CA MET A 91 14.70 14.47 16.38
C MET A 91 16.02 13.68 16.30
N ALA A 92 16.59 13.53 15.10
CA ALA A 92 17.84 12.79 14.88
C ALA A 92 19.07 13.61 15.27
N PHE A 93 19.10 14.90 14.92
CA PHE A 93 20.27 15.76 15.16
C PHE A 93 20.18 16.59 16.45
N PHE A 94 18.97 16.86 16.96
CA PHE A 94 18.75 17.62 18.19
C PHE A 94 17.82 16.86 19.17
N PRO A 95 18.21 15.64 19.61
CA PRO A 95 17.36 14.84 20.47
C PRO A 95 17.16 15.51 21.83
N THR A 96 15.89 15.74 22.18
CA THR A 96 15.47 16.13 23.53
C THR A 96 15.12 14.89 24.35
N HIS A 97 14.97 15.06 25.68
CA HIS A 97 14.52 14.00 26.58
C HIS A 97 13.12 13.42 26.22
N ARG A 98 12.33 14.12 25.38
CA ARG A 98 11.00 13.66 24.92
C ARG A 98 11.05 12.82 23.65
N THR A 99 12.12 12.91 22.85
CA THR A 99 12.22 12.31 21.51
C THR A 99 11.82 10.85 21.48
N ARG A 100 12.40 10.03 22.37
CA ARG A 100 12.07 8.61 22.47
C ARG A 100 10.60 8.37 22.84
N GLY A 101 10.06 9.17 23.76
CA GLY A 101 8.65 9.07 24.17
C GLY A 101 7.70 9.46 23.03
N THR A 102 8.02 10.52 22.29
CA THR A 102 7.24 10.97 21.13
C THR A 102 7.22 9.93 20.01
N LEU A 103 8.38 9.34 19.68
CA LEU A 103 8.47 8.29 18.66
C LEU A 103 7.66 7.03 19.05
N LEU A 104 7.75 6.61 20.32
CA LEU A 104 6.97 5.48 20.82
C LEU A 104 5.46 5.78 20.85
N TRP A 105 5.08 7.00 21.23
CA TRP A 105 3.69 7.44 21.16
C TRP A 105 3.17 7.48 19.73
N MET A 106 3.95 7.98 18.77
CA MET A 106 3.59 7.95 17.35
C MET A 106 3.35 6.50 16.88
N LEU A 107 4.27 5.57 17.19
CA LEU A 107 4.11 4.16 16.82
C LEU A 107 2.87 3.51 17.46
N SER A 108 2.52 3.85 18.69
CA SER A 108 1.34 3.25 19.34
C SER A 108 0.03 3.64 18.63
N THR A 109 -0.03 4.84 18.02
CA THR A 109 -1.21 5.23 17.22
C THR A 109 -1.46 4.33 16.01
N LYS A 110 -0.43 3.62 15.50
CA LYS A 110 -0.58 2.64 14.41
C LYS A 110 -1.20 1.31 14.84
N MET A 111 -1.24 1.03 16.15
CA MET A 111 -1.85 -0.18 16.68
C MET A 111 -3.35 0.00 16.94
N LEU A 112 -3.86 1.23 16.83
CA LEU A 112 -5.27 1.52 16.99
C LEU A 112 -6.05 0.94 15.79
N PRO A 113 -7.17 0.24 16.01
CA PRO A 113 -7.99 -0.31 14.94
C PRO A 113 -8.56 0.83 14.06
N PRO A 114 -8.29 0.85 12.73
CA PRO A 114 -8.72 1.94 11.85
C PRO A 114 -10.24 2.20 11.89
N VAL A 115 -11.03 1.14 12.08
CA VAL A 115 -12.49 1.20 12.20
C VAL A 115 -12.92 2.09 13.38
N GLY A 116 -12.14 2.14 14.47
CA GLY A 116 -12.47 2.93 15.65
C GLY A 116 -12.41 4.44 15.43
N VAL A 117 -11.69 4.92 14.42
CA VAL A 117 -11.58 6.36 14.08
C VAL A 117 -12.40 6.74 12.86
N LEU A 118 -13.04 5.77 12.20
CA LEU A 118 -13.72 6.01 10.93
C LEU A 118 -14.90 6.98 11.08
N VAL A 119 -15.74 6.80 12.11
CA VAL A 119 -16.89 7.68 12.39
C VAL A 119 -16.47 9.14 12.65
N PRO A 120 -15.54 9.44 13.59
CA PRO A 120 -15.15 10.82 13.83
C PRO A 120 -14.46 11.46 12.62
N ILE A 121 -13.63 10.71 11.88
CA ILE A 121 -13.03 11.21 10.63
C ILE A 121 -14.11 11.53 9.59
N TYR A 122 -15.09 10.65 9.42
CA TYR A 122 -16.20 10.85 8.50
C TYR A 122 -16.97 12.13 8.82
N LEU A 123 -17.32 12.36 10.09
CA LEU A 123 -18.02 13.58 10.52
C LEU A 123 -17.19 14.83 10.23
N LEU A 124 -15.89 14.81 10.57
CA LEU A 124 -14.99 15.93 10.31
C LEU A 124 -14.89 16.23 8.81
N PHE A 125 -14.80 15.19 7.98
CA PHE A 125 -14.70 15.34 6.52
C PHE A 125 -16.00 15.79 5.88
N ARG A 126 -17.15 15.35 6.41
CA ARG A 126 -18.46 15.83 6.01
C ARG A 126 -18.57 17.32 6.27
N ASP A 127 -18.24 17.75 7.48
CA ASP A 127 -18.41 19.13 7.92
C ASP A 127 -17.43 20.08 7.20
N LEU A 128 -16.25 19.59 6.81
CA LEU A 128 -15.29 20.31 5.97
C LEU A 128 -15.57 20.22 4.46
N GLY A 129 -16.57 19.46 4.02
CA GLY A 129 -16.86 19.26 2.60
C GLY A 129 -15.77 18.48 1.83
N LEU A 130 -14.97 17.67 2.54
CA LEU A 130 -13.87 16.87 1.97
C LEU A 130 -14.27 15.45 1.57
N ILE A 131 -15.55 15.08 1.77
CA ILE A 131 -16.08 13.78 1.35
C ILE A 131 -15.95 13.64 -0.17
N ASP A 132 -15.50 12.46 -0.60
CA ASP A 132 -15.37 12.08 -2.01
C ASP A 132 -14.38 12.96 -2.81
N THR A 133 -13.36 13.50 -2.13
CA THR A 133 -12.30 14.30 -2.74
C THR A 133 -10.92 13.63 -2.66
N HIS A 134 -10.08 13.84 -3.68
CA HIS A 134 -8.67 13.40 -3.64
C HIS A 134 -7.91 14.04 -2.48
N ILE A 135 -8.17 15.32 -2.20
CA ILE A 135 -7.50 16.07 -1.12
C ILE A 135 -7.78 15.41 0.23
N GLY A 136 -9.03 15.04 0.48
CA GLY A 136 -9.40 14.33 1.70
C GLY A 136 -8.59 13.04 1.87
N LEU A 137 -8.53 12.20 0.83
CA LEU A 137 -7.80 10.93 0.88
C LEU A 137 -6.28 11.14 1.03
N ILE A 138 -5.71 12.14 0.34
CA ILE A 138 -4.29 12.50 0.47
C ILE A 138 -3.94 12.84 1.92
N VAL A 139 -4.76 13.67 2.57
CA VAL A 139 -4.53 14.09 3.96
C VAL A 139 -4.64 12.90 4.91
N ILE A 140 -5.69 12.07 4.78
CA ILE A 140 -5.86 10.88 5.64
C ILE A 140 -4.68 9.93 5.47
N TYR A 141 -4.31 9.58 4.23
CA TYR A 141 -3.23 8.62 4.00
C TYR A 141 -1.86 9.17 4.41
N ALA A 142 -1.61 10.47 4.25
CA ALA A 142 -0.40 11.10 4.75
C ALA A 142 -0.33 10.98 6.28
N LEU A 143 -1.37 11.44 6.99
CA LEU A 143 -1.42 11.43 8.46
C LEU A 143 -1.40 10.03 9.05
N MET A 144 -2.12 9.09 8.44
CA MET A 144 -2.12 7.70 8.87
C MET A 144 -0.74 7.07 8.75
N ASN A 145 0.10 7.45 7.78
CA ASN A 145 1.42 6.88 7.56
C ASN A 145 2.57 7.65 8.21
N LEU A 146 2.34 8.91 8.57
CA LEU A 146 3.31 9.81 9.18
C LEU A 146 4.06 9.20 10.37
N PRO A 147 3.43 8.47 11.32
CA PRO A 147 4.16 7.85 12.42
C PRO A 147 5.28 6.89 12.01
N ILE A 148 5.03 6.07 10.99
CA ILE A 148 6.03 5.10 10.51
C ILE A 148 7.10 5.82 9.70
N ILE A 149 6.72 6.78 8.86
CA ILE A 149 7.67 7.54 8.03
C ILE A 149 8.64 8.32 8.91
N VAL A 150 8.15 8.99 9.94
CA VAL A 150 9.00 9.73 10.90
C VAL A 150 9.95 8.81 11.66
N TRP A 151 9.51 7.60 11.98
CA TRP A 151 10.32 6.63 12.72
C TRP A 151 11.37 5.93 11.84
N MET A 152 11.09 5.74 10.54
CA MET A 152 11.98 5.07 9.60
C MET A 152 13.07 5.97 9.00
N LEU A 153 12.76 7.25 8.79
CA LEU A 153 13.73 8.25 8.32
C LEU A 153 14.77 8.55 9.40
#